data_AF-A0A0D2K2P9-F1
#
_entry.id   AF-A0A0D2K2P9-F1
#
_cell.length_a   1.000
_cell.length_b   1.000
_cell.length_c   1.000
_cell.angle_alpha   90.00
_cell.angle_beta   90.00
_cell.angle_gamma   90.00
#
_symmetry.space_group_name_H-M   'P 1'
#
loop_
_entity.id
_entity.type
_entity.pdbx_description
1 polymer ?
#
loop_
_entity_poly.entity_id
_entity_poly.type
_entity_poly.pdbx_seq_one_letter_code
_entity_poly.pdbx_strand_id
1 'polypeptide(L)'
;MSWGAPEYLYLVLVLNQVALPEEALFILRYQKFYSLTRPGGAYKQLLSPEDSSMIPLLSAFQRLAVYRRVKLPPQALRGQALYDYYDALVAKYIGRERLYW
;
A
#
# COMPACT_ATOMS: atom_id res chain seq x y z
N MET A 1 2.09 -11.10 -11.95
CA MET A 1 1.05 -11.18 -10.91
C MET A 1 -0.25 -11.62 -11.54
N SER A 2 -1.11 -12.36 -10.83
CA SER A 2 -2.50 -12.53 -11.27
C SER A 2 -3.19 -11.18 -11.30
N TRP A 3 -3.96 -10.88 -12.35
CA TRP A 3 -4.69 -9.62 -12.45
C TRP A 3 -5.63 -9.40 -11.26
N GLY A 4 -5.70 -8.18 -10.73
CA GLY A 4 -6.56 -7.85 -9.61
C GLY A 4 -6.36 -6.42 -9.11
N ALA A 5 -7.09 -6.08 -8.04
CA ALA A 5 -7.13 -4.73 -7.49
C ALA A 5 -5.75 -4.11 -7.16
N PRO A 6 -4.75 -4.84 -6.62
CA PRO A 6 -3.43 -4.26 -6.35
C PRO A 6 -2.70 -3.79 -7.62
N GLU A 7 -2.74 -4.59 -8.69
CA GLU A 7 -2.09 -4.27 -9.96
C GLU A 7 -2.82 -3.11 -10.66
N TYR A 8 -4.15 -3.15 -10.66
CA TYR A 8 -4.99 -2.08 -11.20
C TYR A 8 -4.74 -0.74 -10.48
N LEU A 9 -4.76 -0.74 -9.14
CA LEU A 9 -4.53 0.48 -8.36
C LEU A 9 -3.12 1.03 -8.59
N TYR A 10 -2.10 0.16 -8.65
CA TYR A 10 -0.74 0.58 -8.99
C TYR A 10 -0.69 1.32 -10.33
N LEU A 11 -1.33 0.79 -11.37
CA LEU A 11 -1.39 1.44 -12.69
C LEU A 11 -2.12 2.78 -12.63
N VAL A 12 -3.26 2.85 -11.95
CA VAL A 12 -4.00 4.12 -11.76
C VAL A 12 -3.10 5.18 -11.10
N LEU A 13 -2.41 4.82 -10.02
CA LEU A 13 -1.54 5.76 -9.30
C LEU A 13 -0.36 6.23 -10.17
N VAL A 14 0.29 5.32 -10.89
CA VAL A 14 1.43 5.66 -11.76
C VAL A 14 0.99 6.53 -12.95
N LEU A 15 -0.11 6.18 -13.62
CA LEU A 15 -0.60 6.92 -14.78
C LEU A 15 -1.11 8.31 -14.42
N ASN A 16 -1.64 8.49 -13.21
CA ASN A 16 -2.01 9.80 -12.67
C ASN A 16 -0.82 10.57 -12.05
N GLN A 17 0.40 10.02 -12.10
CA GLN A 17 1.63 10.68 -11.64
C GLN A 17 1.54 11.20 -10.19
N VAL A 18 0.97 10.39 -9.31
CA VAL A 18 0.84 10.74 -7.89
C VAL A 18 2.21 10.91 -7.23
N ALA A 19 2.30 11.75 -6.20
CA ALA A 19 3.54 12.05 -5.47
C ALA A 19 3.87 11.01 -4.38
N LEU A 20 3.42 9.76 -4.54
CA LEU A 20 3.77 8.68 -3.61
C LEU A 20 5.21 8.22 -3.88
N PRO A 21 5.97 7.88 -2.81
CA PRO A 21 7.29 7.31 -2.98
C PRO A 21 7.21 5.91 -3.59
N GLU A 22 8.29 5.46 -4.23
CA GLU A 22 8.35 4.18 -4.93
C GLU A 22 8.03 2.99 -4.01
N GLU A 23 8.46 3.07 -2.75
CA GLU A 23 8.19 2.05 -1.74
C GLU A 23 6.69 1.89 -1.46
N ALA A 24 5.94 3.00 -1.44
CA ALA A 24 4.49 2.95 -1.26
C ALA A 24 3.80 2.29 -2.46
N LEU A 25 4.24 2.63 -3.68
CA LEU A 25 3.74 2.02 -4.92
C LEU A 25 4.06 0.51 -4.96
N PHE A 26 5.27 0.12 -4.56
CA PHE A 26 5.69 -1.27 -4.45
C PHE A 26 4.80 -2.05 -3.47
N ILE A 27 4.60 -1.52 -2.26
CA ILE A 27 3.73 -2.14 -1.26
C ILE A 27 2.30 -2.28 -1.79
N LEU A 28 1.72 -1.23 -2.37
CA LEU A 28 0.35 -1.25 -2.88
C LEU A 28 0.15 -2.27 -3.99
N ARG A 29 1.15 -2.46 -4.86
CA ARG A 29 1.15 -3.46 -5.93
C ARG A 29 1.25 -4.89 -5.41
N TYR A 30 2.12 -5.14 -4.43
CA TYR A 30 2.44 -6.50 -3.96
C TYR A 30 1.82 -6.89 -2.62
N GLN A 31 0.99 -6.03 -1.99
CA GLN A 31 0.39 -6.28 -0.67
C GLN A 31 -0.37 -7.62 -0.53
N LYS A 32 -0.88 -8.19 -1.63
CA LYS A 32 -1.56 -9.50 -1.62
C LYS A 32 -0.64 -10.67 -1.97
N PHE A 33 0.63 -10.45 -2.27
CA PHE A 33 1.59 -11.49 -2.67
C PHE A 33 2.14 -12.28 -1.46
N TYR A 34 1.24 -12.89 -0.68
CA TYR A 34 1.62 -13.67 0.51
C TYR A 34 2.47 -14.91 0.21
N SER A 35 2.37 -15.48 -1.00
CA SER A 35 3.22 -16.60 -1.42
C SER A 35 4.71 -16.26 -1.40
N LEU A 36 5.06 -14.98 -1.54
CA LEU A 36 6.44 -14.48 -1.44
C LEU A 36 6.89 -14.29 0.01
N THR A 37 6.05 -13.70 0.85
CA THR A 37 6.44 -13.20 2.17
C THR A 37 6.16 -14.15 3.34
N ARG A 38 5.36 -15.20 3.14
CA ARG A 38 5.10 -16.23 4.16
C ARG A 38 6.36 -17.04 4.47
N PRO A 39 6.46 -17.68 5.66
CA PRO A 39 7.54 -18.63 5.95
C PRO A 39 7.62 -19.72 4.87
N GLY A 40 8.84 -20.00 4.37
CA GLY A 40 9.04 -20.90 3.22
C GLY A 40 8.52 -20.34 1.90
N GLY A 41 8.41 -19.01 1.77
CA GLY A 41 7.90 -18.32 0.58
C GLY A 41 8.65 -18.67 -0.71
N ALA A 42 7.92 -18.61 -1.82
CA ALA A 42 8.39 -18.95 -3.16
C ALA A 42 8.77 -17.70 -3.96
N TYR A 43 9.22 -17.90 -5.21
CA TYR A 43 9.49 -16.84 -6.19
C TYR A 43 10.70 -15.94 -5.90
N LYS A 44 11.56 -16.29 -4.93
CA LYS A 44 12.79 -15.54 -4.63
C LYS A 44 13.74 -15.42 -5.82
N GLN A 45 13.73 -16.42 -6.71
CA GLN A 45 14.53 -16.43 -7.94
C GLN A 45 14.08 -15.41 -8.99
N LEU A 46 12.91 -14.80 -8.82
CA LEU A 46 12.38 -13.78 -9.73
C LEU A 46 12.63 -12.35 -9.24
N LEU A 47 13.22 -12.19 -8.06
CA LEU A 47 13.43 -10.88 -7.44
C LEU A 47 14.70 -10.22 -7.95
N SER A 48 14.63 -8.91 -8.18
CA SER A 48 15.82 -8.08 -8.31
C SER A 48 16.46 -7.79 -6.93
N PRO A 49 17.69 -7.23 -6.89
CA PRO A 49 18.27 -6.71 -5.66
C PRO A 49 17.39 -5.66 -4.98
N GLU A 50 16.76 -4.79 -5.77
CA GLU A 50 15.85 -3.74 -5.31
C GLU A 50 14.58 -4.36 -4.70
N ASP A 51 13.96 -5.33 -5.39
CA ASP A 51 12.79 -6.05 -4.85
C ASP A 51 13.12 -6.71 -3.52
N SER A 52 14.30 -7.31 -3.43
CA SER A 52 14.79 -7.99 -2.22
C SER A 52 14.91 -7.02 -1.05
N SER A 53 15.35 -5.78 -1.31
CA SER A 53 15.43 -4.73 -0.29
C SER A 53 14.06 -4.28 0.24
N MET A 54 12.99 -4.44 -0.56
CA MET A 54 11.62 -4.02 -0.21
C MET A 54 10.82 -5.09 0.55
N ILE A 55 11.26 -6.36 0.55
CA ILE A 55 10.55 -7.46 1.24
C ILE A 55 10.28 -7.17 2.72
N PRO A 56 11.23 -6.65 3.53
CA PRO A 56 10.98 -6.36 4.94
C PRO A 56 9.82 -5.38 5.14
N LEU A 57 9.75 -4.35 4.29
CA LEU A 57 8.73 -3.32 4.35
C LEU A 57 7.36 -3.87 3.91
N LEU A 58 7.33 -4.65 2.81
CA LEU A 58 6.13 -5.35 2.36
C LEU A 58 5.58 -6.29 3.44
N SER A 59 6.45 -7.08 4.09
CA SER A 59 6.07 -7.98 5.17
C SER A 59 5.52 -7.22 6.38
N ALA A 60 6.12 -6.09 6.74
CA ALA A 60 5.64 -5.24 7.82
C ALA A 60 4.24 -4.67 7.52
N PHE A 61 4.03 -4.15 6.31
CA PHE A 61 2.72 -3.67 5.88
C PHE A 61 1.66 -4.76 5.91
N GLN A 62 1.97 -5.94 5.38
CA GLN A 62 1.04 -7.07 5.37
C GLN A 62 0.57 -7.46 6.78
N ARG A 63 1.47 -7.46 7.78
CA ARG A 63 1.10 -7.71 9.18
C ARG A 63 0.10 -6.69 9.73
N LEU A 64 0.22 -5.43 9.33
CA LEU A 64 -0.69 -4.34 9.72
C LEU A 64 -2.02 -4.39 8.95
N ALA A 65 -1.99 -4.79 7.68
CA ALA A 65 -3.15 -4.84 6.80
C ALA A 65 -4.10 -6.02 7.08
N VAL A 66 -3.67 -7.01 7.87
CA VAL A 66 -4.57 -8.08 8.33
C VAL A 66 -5.67 -7.45 9.16
N TYR A 67 -6.92 -7.69 8.76
CA TYR A 67 -8.08 -7.25 9.52
C TYR A 67 -8.02 -7.81 10.94
N ARG A 68 -8.06 -6.91 11.92
CA ARG A 68 -8.17 -7.23 13.34
C ARG A 68 -9.15 -6.26 13.98
N ARG A 69 -10.10 -6.78 14.74
CA ARG A 69 -10.96 -5.93 15.58
C ARG A 69 -10.13 -5.46 16.77
N VAL A 70 -9.78 -4.18 16.79
CA VAL A 70 -8.97 -3.56 17.84
C VAL A 70 -9.78 -2.47 18.52
N LYS A 71 -9.70 -2.38 19.85
CA LYS A 71 -10.26 -1.25 20.60
C LYS A 71 -9.37 -0.04 20.35
N LEU A 72 -9.92 0.98 19.69
CA LEU A 72 -9.18 2.21 19.42
C LEU A 72 -8.86 2.93 20.73
N PRO A 73 -7.66 3.53 20.84
CA PRO A 73 -7.29 4.32 22.01
C PRO A 73 -8.19 5.58 22.10
N PRO A 74 -8.35 6.18 23.30
CA PRO A 74 -9.21 7.35 23.49
C PRO A 74 -8.84 8.54 22.58
N GLN A 75 -7.57 8.67 22.22
CA GLN A 75 -7.02 9.76 21.42
C GLN A 75 -7.17 9.53 19.90
N ALA A 76 -7.74 8.40 19.48
CA ALA A 76 -7.94 8.12 18.06
C ALA A 76 -8.87 9.18 17.45
N LEU A 77 -8.47 9.70 16.28
CA LEU A 77 -9.29 10.63 15.51
C LEU A 77 -10.63 9.99 15.13
N ARG A 78 -11.71 10.78 15.19
CA ARG A 78 -13.08 10.37 14.88
C ARG A 78 -13.82 11.49 14.16
N GLY A 79 -14.88 11.14 13.43
CA GLY A 79 -15.74 12.10 12.76
C GLY A 79 -14.95 13.02 11.82
N GLN A 80 -15.26 14.32 11.83
CA GLN A 80 -14.67 15.29 10.90
C GLN A 80 -13.13 15.36 10.99
N ALA A 81 -12.55 15.30 12.19
CA ALA A 81 -11.10 15.36 12.37
C ALA A 81 -10.37 14.20 11.68
N LEU A 82 -11.00 13.03 11.57
CA LEU A 82 -10.45 11.89 10.83
C LEU A 82 -10.49 12.15 9.31
N TYR A 83 -11.62 12.66 8.82
CA TYR A 83 -11.78 13.01 7.41
C TYR A 83 -10.78 14.09 6.99
N ASP A 84 -10.66 15.17 7.76
CA ASP A 84 -9.75 16.28 7.46
C ASP A 84 -8.29 15.81 7.42
N TYR A 85 -7.91 14.91 8.33
CA TYR A 85 -6.57 14.33 8.36
C TYR A 85 -6.26 13.55 7.08
N TYR A 86 -7.15 12.65 6.65
CA TYR A 86 -6.94 11.87 5.44
C TYR A 86 -7.10 12.70 4.17
N ASP A 87 -8.00 13.68 4.14
CA ASP A 87 -8.16 14.61 3.02
C ASP A 87 -6.88 15.42 2.79
N ALA A 88 -6.23 15.90 3.86
CA ALA A 88 -4.94 16.55 3.78
C ALA A 88 -3.84 15.63 3.22
N LEU A 89 -3.85 14.34 3.58
CA LEU A 89 -2.90 13.35 3.03
C LEU A 89 -3.18 13.05 1.56
N VAL A 90 -4.44 12.89 1.17
CA VAL A 90 -4.85 12.70 -0.24
C VAL A 90 -4.42 13.92 -1.06
N ALA A 91 -4.72 15.13 -0.60
CA ALA A 91 -4.29 16.35 -1.28
C ALA A 91 -2.77 16.44 -1.42
N LYS A 92 -2.00 16.00 -0.43
CA LYS A 92 -0.54 16.02 -0.44
C LYS A 92 0.07 15.01 -1.41
N TYR A 93 -0.42 13.77 -1.43
CA TYR A 93 0.24 12.67 -2.13
C TYR A 93 -0.45 12.25 -3.44
N ILE A 94 -1.75 12.46 -3.55
CA ILE A 94 -2.55 12.05 -4.71
C ILE A 94 -3.00 13.28 -5.53
N GLY A 95 -3.19 14.42 -4.85
CA GLY A 95 -3.66 15.66 -5.46
C GLY A 95 -5.15 15.90 -5.23
N ARG A 96 -5.66 17.01 -5.79
CA ARG A 96 -7.09 17.40 -5.70
C ARG A 96 -7.86 17.24 -7.01
N GLU A 97 -7.15 16.91 -8.08
CA GLU A 97 -7.76 16.70 -9.39
C GLU A 97 -8.47 15.35 -9.43
N ARG A 98 -9.39 15.22 -10.40
CA ARG A 98 -10.07 13.94 -10.62
C ARG A 98 -9.07 12.94 -11.18
N LEU A 99 -8.99 11.78 -10.56
CA LEU A 99 -8.19 10.67 -11.07
C LEU A 99 -8.87 10.03 -12.28
N TYR A 100 -8.05 9.56 -13.21
CA TYR A 100 -8.44 8.65 -14.28
C TYR A 100 -8.35 7.22 -13.75
N TRP A 101 -9.50 6.54 -13.71
CA TRP A 101 -9.66 5.16 -13.23
C TRP A 101 -9.75 4.19 -14.41
#